data_AF-A0A7K9H545-F1
#
_entry.id   AF-A0A7K9H545-F1
#
_cell.length_a   1.000
_cell.length_b   1.000
_cell.length_c   1.000
_cell.angle_alpha   90.00
_cell.angle_beta   90.00
_cell.angle_gamma   90.00
#
_symmetry.space_group_name_H-M   'P 1'
#
loop_
_entity.id
_entity.type
_entity.pdbx_description
1 polymer ?
#
loop_
_entity_poly.entity_id
_entity_poly.type
_entity_poly.pdbx_seq_one_letter_code
_entity_poly.pdbx_strand_id
1 'polypeptide(L)' 'LAVVSLFVSTALLAYLKTPSISSPSLDLALSVLYSVVPPALNPFIYSLRNQELKAAVWTLTTGWF' A
#
# COMPACT_ATOMS: atom_id res chain seq x y z
N LEU A 1 -20.03 2.01 -0.02
CA LEU A 1 -18.57 1.76 -0.17
C LEU A 1 -17.83 1.74 1.16
N ALA A 2 -17.98 2.77 2.00
CA ALA A 2 -17.24 2.88 3.27
C ALA A 2 -17.41 1.67 4.22
N VAL A 3 -18.63 1.14 4.39
CA VAL A 3 -18.89 -0.04 5.23
C VAL A 3 -18.23 -1.31 4.67
N VAL A 4 -18.29 -1.52 3.35
CA VAL A 4 -17.64 -2.65 2.68
C VAL A 4 -16.12 -2.52 2.77
N SER A 5 -15.58 -1.31 2.59
CA SER A 5 -14.15 -1.02 2.75
C SER A 5 -13.68 -1.24 4.19
N LEU A 6 -14.46 -0.82 5.18
CA LEU A 6 -14.18 -1.06 6.59
C LEU A 6 -14.22 -2.56 6.89
N PHE A 7 -15.23 -3.27 6.41
CA PHE A 7 -15.35 -4.71 6.60
C PHE A 7 -14.19 -5.49 5.96
N VAL A 8 -13.82 -5.17 4.73
CA VAL A 8 -12.67 -5.79 4.03
C VAL A 8 -11.35 -5.41 4.70
N SER A 9 -11.19 -4.17 5.16
CA SER A 9 -9.98 -3.72 5.86
C SER A 9 -9.86 -4.39 7.24
N THR A 10 -10.95 -4.49 8.00
CA THR A 10 -10.99 -5.23 9.26
C THR A 10 -10.78 -6.73 9.04
N ALA A 11 -11.36 -7.31 7.99
CA ALA A 11 -11.13 -8.70 7.62
C ALA A 11 -9.67 -8.92 7.22
N LEU A 12 -9.06 -8.01 6.45
CA LEU A 12 -7.64 -8.06 6.08
C LEU A 12 -6.74 -7.87 7.30
N LEU A 13 -7.03 -6.91 8.18
CA LEU A 13 -6.28 -6.70 9.42
C LEU A 13 -6.43 -7.89 10.38
N ALA A 14 -7.62 -8.49 10.49
CA ALA A 14 -7.84 -9.72 11.22
C ALA A 14 -7.12 -10.89 10.55
N TYR A 15 -7.12 -10.99 9.23
CA TYR A 15 -6.35 -11.98 8.48
C TYR A 15 -4.84 -11.74 8.53
N LEU A 16 -4.39 -10.52 8.84
CA LEU A 16 -2.99 -10.21 9.08
C LEU A 16 -2.60 -10.44 10.56
N LYS A 17 -3.56 -10.28 11.49
CA LYS A 17 -3.38 -10.40 12.95
C LYS A 17 -3.61 -11.82 13.50
N THR A 18 -4.52 -12.60 12.93
CA THR A 18 -4.84 -13.99 13.30
C THR A 18 -3.78 -15.03 12.90
N PRO A 19 -3.03 -14.92 11.79
CA PRO A 19 -2.00 -15.89 11.42
C PRO A 19 -0.63 -15.57 12.01
N SER A 20 -0.54 -14.63 12.96
CA SER A 20 0.67 -14.24 13.68
C SER A 20 1.35 -15.39 14.46
N ILE A 21 0.92 -16.65 14.28
CA ILE A 21 1.37 -17.80 15.06
C ILE A 21 1.84 -18.99 14.18
N SER A 22 1.44 -19.15 12.90
CA SER A 22 1.82 -20.36 12.12
C SER A 22 1.50 -20.43 10.61
N SER A 23 1.40 -19.32 9.85
CA SER A 23 1.15 -19.41 8.40
C SER A 23 2.35 -18.99 7.53
N PRO A 24 3.02 -19.92 6.82
CA PRO A 24 4.22 -19.63 6.02
C PRO A 24 3.96 -18.71 4.82
N SER A 25 2.74 -18.68 4.28
CA SER A 25 2.40 -17.79 3.16
C SER A 25 2.35 -16.32 3.55
N LEU A 26 2.00 -16.02 4.81
CA LEU A 26 1.93 -14.65 5.31
C LEU A 26 3.28 -14.17 5.81
N ASP A 27 4.07 -15.04 6.42
CA ASP A 27 5.48 -14.75 6.73
C ASP A 27 6.26 -14.39 5.46
N LEU A 28 6.05 -15.14 4.37
CA LEU A 28 6.61 -14.81 3.06
C LEU A 28 6.12 -13.44 2.56
N ALA A 29 4.81 -13.15 2.64
CA ALA A 29 4.25 -11.88 2.18
C ALA A 29 4.78 -10.70 3.02
N LEU A 30 4.84 -10.83 4.34
CA LEU A 30 5.42 -9.82 5.22
C LEU A 30 6.92 -9.66 4.95
N SER A 31 7.67 -10.74 4.78
CA SER A 31 9.10 -10.72 4.48
C SER A 31 9.38 -10.03 3.15
N VAL A 32 8.59 -10.33 2.11
CA VAL A 32 8.66 -9.64 0.81
C VAL A 32 8.28 -8.17 0.94
N LEU A 33 7.20 -7.84 1.65
CA LEU A 33 6.80 -6.45 1.89
C LEU A 33 7.87 -5.69 2.65
N TYR A 34 8.40 -6.23 3.75
CA TYR A 34 9.48 -5.61 4.53
C TYR A 34 10.80 -5.51 3.77
N SER A 35 11.04 -6.36 2.77
CA SER A 35 12.22 -6.29 1.90
C SER A 35 12.05 -5.30 0.75
N VAL A 36 10.86 -5.21 0.16
CA VAL A 36 10.56 -4.35 -0.99
C VAL A 36 10.21 -2.92 -0.57
N VAL A 37 9.59 -2.73 0.61
CA VAL A 37 9.24 -1.41 1.13
C VAL A 37 10.46 -0.49 1.24
N PRO A 38 11.56 -0.85 1.93
CA PRO A 38 12.72 0.05 2.06
C PRO A 38 13.32 0.54 0.73
N PRO A 39 13.60 -0.32 -0.28
CA PRO A 39 14.15 0.14 -1.55
C PRO A 39 13.11 0.83 -2.44
N ALA A 40 11.81 0.51 -2.34
CA ALA A 40 10.76 1.16 -3.12
C ALA A 40 10.37 2.54 -2.55
N LEU A 41 10.55 2.76 -1.24
CA LEU A 41 10.30 4.05 -0.61
C LEU A 41 11.26 5.14 -1.12
N ASN A 42 12.50 4.80 -1.47
CA ASN A 42 13.47 5.77 -2.00
C ASN A 42 12.96 6.44 -3.30
N PRO A 43 12.68 5.71 -4.40
CA PRO A 43 12.12 6.29 -5.61
C PRO A 43 10.70 6.84 -5.41
N PHE A 44 9.92 6.35 -4.44
CA PHE A 44 8.61 6.89 -4.12
C PHE A 44 8.70 8.29 -3.48
N ILE A 45 9.60 8.48 -2.51
CA ILE A 45 9.85 9.77 -1.87
C ILE A 45 10.42 10.76 -2.91
N TYR A 46 11.33 10.31 -3.77
CA TYR A 46 11.84 11.15 -4.87
C TYR A 46 10.79 11.43 -5.94
N SER A 47 9.93 10.47 -6.25
CA SER A 47 8.79 10.65 -7.16
C SER A 47 7.77 11.65 -6.64
N LEU A 48 7.42 11.57 -5.36
CA LEU A 48 6.52 12.54 -4.72
C LEU A 48 7.12 13.94 -4.64
N ARG A 49 8.45 14.02 -4.55
CA ARG A 49 9.19 15.29 -4.62
C ARG A 49 9.29 15.82 -6.06
N ASN A 50 9.13 14.95 -7.05
CA ASN A 50 9.12 15.32 -8.45
C ASN A 50 7.83 16.07 -8.77
N GLN A 51 7.96 17.37 -9.05
CA GLN A 51 6.81 18.24 -9.33
C GLN A 51 6.01 17.74 -10.53
N GLU A 52 6.64 17.06 -11.48
CA GLU A 52 5.99 16.42 -12.64
C GLU A 52 4.98 15.35 -12.22
N LEU A 53 5.33 14.49 -11.25
CA LEU A 53 4.40 13.45 -10.77
C LEU A 53 3.33 14.02 -9.86
N LYS A 54 3.65 15.06 -9.09
CA LYS A 54 2.65 15.82 -8.35
C LYS A 54 1.67 16.52 -9.30
N ALA A 55 2.15 17.06 -10.41
CA ALA A 55 1.33 17.67 -11.46
C ALA A 55 0.52 16.62 -12.22
N ALA A 56 1.09 15.44 -12.49
CA ALA A 56 0.37 14.33 -13.11
C ALA A 56 -0.74 13.78 -12.20
N VAL A 57 -0.47 13.60 -10.91
CA VAL A 57 -1.47 13.21 -9.90
C VAL A 57 -2.53 14.30 -9.78
N TRP A 58 -2.13 15.57 -9.73
CA TRP A 58 -3.07 16.69 -9.70
C TRP A 58 -3.97 16.66 -10.93
N THR A 59 -3.41 16.53 -12.13
CA THR A 59 -4.14 16.43 -13.40
C THR A 59 -5.08 15.24 -13.44
N LEU A 60 -4.64 14.07 -12.96
CA LEU A 60 -5.48 12.87 -12.83
C LEU A 60 -6.62 13.07 -11.83
N THR A 61 -6.39 13.81 -10.75
CA THR A 61 -7.38 14.04 -9.68
C THR A 61 -8.36 15.16 -10.04
N THR A 62 -7.93 16.17 -10.80
CA THR A 62 -8.78 17.27 -11.27
C THR A 62 -9.53 16.93 -12.55
N GLY A 63 -9.29 15.74 -13.15
CA GLY A 63 -10.08 15.23 -14.27
C GLY A 63 -10.10 16.17 -15.47
N TRP A 64 -9.05 16.97 -15.66
CA TRP A 64 -8.95 17.87 -16.80
C TRP A 64 -8.34 17.10 -17.96
N PHE A 65 -9.22 16.64 -18.86
CA PHE A 65 -8.90 16.24 -20.23
C PHE A 65 -9.22 17.41 -21.16
#